data_AF-A0A9X5CD76-F1
#
_entry.id   AF-A0A9X5CD76-F1
#
_cell.length_a   1.000
_cell.length_b   1.000
_cell.length_c   1.000
_cell.angle_alpha   90.00
_cell.angle_beta   90.00
_cell.angle_gamma   90.00
#
_symmetry.space_group_name_H-M   'P 1'
#
loop_
_entity.id
_entity.type
_entity.pdbx_description
1 polymer ?
#
loop_
_entity_poly.entity_id
_entity_poly.type
_entity_poly.pdbx_seq_one_letter_code
_entity_poly.pdbx_strand_id
1 'polypeptide(L)'
;MRVLFDPSHDPSRVYYGTDTKVFSLLFGAFLEFAAGDGVIFALGANGLLYHSLDTLRDMLGPDRPVFLVTIRVPYVSWEEPNNEEIYAFTKARENTYLVDWYKISEGHGEYFAGDGIHLTYEGCQAYVNGIKEAAAEVYRNQ
;
A
#
# COMPACT_ATOMS: atom_id res chain seq x y z
N MET A 1 -1.54 -38.40 22.74
CA MET A 1 -0.65 -37.61 23.61
C MET A 1 -1.19 -36.18 23.64
N ARG A 2 -1.95 -35.84 24.68
CA ARG A 2 -2.59 -34.53 24.86
C ARG A 2 -1.67 -33.77 25.82
N VAL A 3 -0.79 -32.94 25.28
CA VAL A 3 0.16 -32.17 26.09
C VAL A 3 -0.58 -31.00 26.73
N LEU A 4 -0.31 -30.84 28.02
CA LEU A 4 -1.01 -30.04 29.02
C LEU A 4 -0.84 -28.54 28.74
N PHE A 5 -1.94 -27.79 28.68
CA PHE A 5 -1.96 -26.32 28.70
C PHE A 5 -2.31 -25.88 30.12
N ASP A 6 -1.39 -25.17 30.79
CA ASP A 6 -1.60 -24.56 32.10
C ASP A 6 -1.57 -23.02 31.97
N PRO A 7 -2.73 -22.35 32.04
CA PRO A 7 -2.83 -20.89 31.91
C PRO A 7 -2.25 -20.10 33.09
N SER A 8 -1.81 -20.77 34.17
CA SER A 8 -1.28 -20.10 35.37
C SER A 8 0.24 -19.97 35.41
N HIS A 9 0.97 -20.68 34.54
CA HIS A 9 2.43 -20.78 34.59
C HIS A 9 3.17 -20.27 33.34
N ASP A 10 2.47 -19.73 32.35
CA ASP A 10 3.11 -19.19 31.15
C ASP A 10 2.55 -17.82 30.72
N PRO A 11 3.02 -16.71 31.33
CA PRO A 11 2.67 -15.35 30.90
C PRO A 11 3.34 -14.96 29.57
N SER A 12 4.15 -15.83 28.95
CA SER A 12 4.89 -15.47 27.73
C SER A 12 3.96 -15.14 26.56
N ARG A 13 2.72 -15.67 26.51
CA ARG A 13 1.74 -15.28 25.49
C ARG A 13 1.20 -13.86 25.64
N VAL A 14 1.23 -13.31 26.85
CA VAL A 14 0.82 -11.92 27.15
C VAL A 14 1.99 -10.95 26.98
N TYR A 15 3.23 -11.41 27.18
CA TYR A 15 4.43 -10.56 27.08
C TYR A 15 5.14 -10.61 25.71
N TYR A 16 4.99 -11.70 24.96
CA TYR A 16 5.58 -11.93 23.63
C TYR A 16 4.53 -12.23 22.54
N GLY A 17 3.26 -11.92 22.79
CA GLY A 17 2.21 -12.02 21.79
C GLY A 17 2.41 -11.02 20.64
N THR A 18 1.99 -11.40 19.43
CA THR A 18 1.87 -10.52 18.26
C THR A 18 1.16 -9.21 18.61
N ASP A 19 0.24 -9.23 19.58
CA ASP A 19 -0.60 -8.10 19.99
C ASP A 19 0.19 -6.88 20.51
N THR A 20 1.29 -7.07 21.25
CA THR A 20 2.09 -5.95 21.78
C THR A 20 3.05 -5.37 20.74
N LYS A 21 3.63 -6.24 19.88
CA LYS A 21 4.55 -5.78 18.82
C LYS A 21 3.81 -5.20 17.64
N VAL A 22 2.68 -5.78 17.23
CA VAL A 22 1.81 -5.24 16.20
C VAL A 22 1.26 -3.89 16.65
N PHE A 23 0.87 -3.71 17.92
CA PHE A 23 0.48 -2.38 18.41
C PHE A 23 1.61 -1.36 18.26
N SER A 24 2.84 -1.64 18.70
CA SER A 24 3.96 -0.70 18.55
C SER A 24 4.36 -0.46 17.08
N LEU A 25 4.25 -1.48 16.21
CA LEU A 25 4.50 -1.35 14.78
C LEU A 25 3.40 -0.53 14.08
N LEU A 26 2.13 -0.80 14.40
CA LEU A 26 0.98 -0.07 13.89
C LEU A 26 0.93 1.35 14.43
N PHE A 27 1.31 1.56 15.68
CA PHE A 27 1.40 2.88 16.29
C PHE A 27 2.57 3.66 15.71
N GLY A 28 3.73 3.03 15.48
CA GLY A 28 4.83 3.65 14.75
C GLY A 28 4.45 3.99 13.30
N ALA A 29 3.79 3.07 12.60
CA ALA A 29 3.25 3.30 11.26
C ALA A 29 2.19 4.41 11.27
N PHE A 30 1.35 4.49 12.32
CA PHE A 30 0.36 5.53 12.50
C PHE A 30 1.01 6.89 12.79
N LEU A 31 2.07 6.94 13.61
CA LEU A 31 2.81 8.18 13.88
C LEU A 31 3.56 8.67 12.65
N GLU A 32 4.22 7.78 11.91
CA GLU A 32 4.83 8.11 10.62
C GLU A 32 3.77 8.58 9.62
N PHE A 33 2.64 7.87 9.57
CA PHE A 33 1.46 8.28 8.81
C PHE A 33 0.87 9.59 9.32
N ALA A 34 1.04 10.00 10.57
CA ALA A 34 0.56 11.29 11.07
C ALA A 34 1.57 12.42 10.81
N ALA A 35 2.87 12.11 10.75
CA ALA A 35 3.96 13.09 10.70
C ALA A 35 4.54 13.35 9.31
N GLY A 36 4.39 12.42 8.34
CA GLY A 36 4.97 12.58 7.00
C GLY A 36 4.27 13.65 6.15
N ASP A 37 5.01 14.32 5.27
CA ASP A 37 4.46 15.40 4.43
C ASP A 37 3.50 14.91 3.33
N GLY A 38 3.45 13.59 3.06
CA GLY A 38 2.48 12.98 2.14
C GLY A 38 2.29 11.50 2.39
N VAL A 39 1.33 10.89 1.69
CA VAL A 39 0.95 9.47 1.85
C VAL A 39 1.06 8.74 0.52
N ILE A 40 1.70 7.57 0.51
CA ILE A 40 1.67 6.65 -0.63
C ILE A 40 0.70 5.52 -0.30
N PHE A 41 -0.34 5.36 -1.11
CA PHE A 41 -1.33 4.31 -0.99
C PHE A 41 -1.09 3.24 -2.07
N ALA A 42 -0.56 2.10 -1.65
CA ALA A 42 -0.21 0.96 -2.49
C ALA A 42 -0.99 -0.30 -2.06
N LEU A 43 -2.32 -0.18 -1.96
CA LEU A 43 -3.23 -1.29 -1.62
C LEU A 43 -4.15 -1.61 -2.81
N GLY A 44 -4.77 -2.79 -2.77
CA GLY A 44 -5.69 -3.27 -3.80
C GLY A 44 -5.29 -4.61 -4.43
N ALA A 45 -4.04 -5.05 -4.24
CA ALA A 45 -3.58 -6.32 -4.80
C ALA A 45 -4.35 -7.54 -4.26
N ASN A 46 -4.75 -7.48 -2.97
CA ASN A 46 -5.39 -8.58 -2.25
C ASN A 46 -6.93 -8.53 -2.25
N GLY A 47 -7.54 -7.62 -3.02
CA GLY A 47 -8.99 -7.50 -3.11
C GLY A 47 -9.46 -6.13 -3.57
N LEU A 48 -10.78 -5.99 -3.72
CA LEU A 48 -11.39 -4.70 -4.06
C LEU A 48 -11.07 -3.62 -3.02
N LEU A 49 -10.96 -2.38 -3.49
CA LEU A 49 -10.84 -1.19 -2.62
C LEU A 49 -12.14 -0.86 -1.90
N TYR A 50 -13.28 -1.35 -2.40
CA TYR A 50 -14.62 -1.08 -1.85
C TYR A 50 -14.88 0.43 -1.66
N HIS A 51 -14.41 1.27 -2.60
CA HIS A 51 -14.56 2.72 -2.55
C HIS A 51 -13.95 3.38 -1.30
N SER A 52 -12.89 2.78 -0.72
CA SER A 52 -12.25 3.29 0.50
C SER A 52 -11.43 4.57 0.31
N LEU A 53 -11.19 5.00 -0.94
CA LEU A 53 -10.36 6.17 -1.23
C LEU A 53 -10.96 7.48 -0.71
N ASP A 54 -12.28 7.61 -0.69
CA ASP A 54 -12.96 8.75 -0.08
C ASP A 54 -12.73 8.79 1.43
N THR A 55 -12.90 7.65 2.11
CA THR A 55 -12.59 7.53 3.54
C THR A 55 -11.13 7.89 3.84
N LEU A 56 -10.19 7.44 3.02
CA LEU A 56 -8.77 7.80 3.13
C LEU A 56 -8.58 9.32 3.02
N ARG A 57 -9.22 9.96 2.04
CA ARG A 57 -9.13 11.41 1.83
C ARG A 57 -9.73 12.18 3.00
N ASP A 58 -10.89 11.78 3.50
CA ASP A 58 -11.54 12.41 4.64
C ASP A 58 -10.66 12.34 5.90
N MET A 59 -9.97 11.22 6.12
CA MET A 59 -9.03 11.06 7.24
C MET A 59 -7.79 11.94 7.11
N LEU A 60 -7.30 12.17 5.89
CA LEU A 60 -6.07 12.92 5.63
C LEU A 60 -6.29 14.43 5.47
N GLY A 61 -7.53 14.84 5.17
CA GLY A 61 -7.86 16.20 4.78
C GLY A 61 -7.48 16.52 3.33
N PRO A 62 -7.92 17.67 2.81
CA PRO A 62 -7.79 18.02 1.39
C PRO A 62 -6.36 18.41 0.98
N ASP A 63 -5.56 18.92 1.92
CA ASP A 63 -4.27 19.53 1.59
C ASP A 63 -3.13 18.52 1.49
N ARG A 64 -3.26 17.38 2.18
CA ARG A 64 -2.16 16.42 2.27
C ARG A 64 -1.96 15.69 0.93
N PRO A 65 -0.77 15.74 0.33
CA PRO A 65 -0.44 14.97 -0.87
C PRO A 65 -0.69 13.47 -0.67
N VAL A 66 -1.45 12.87 -1.59
CA VAL A 66 -1.67 11.41 -1.63
C VAL A 66 -1.26 10.88 -2.99
N PHE A 67 -0.40 9.87 -3.01
CA PHE A 67 0.05 9.17 -4.20
C PHE A 67 -0.64 7.82 -4.27
N LEU A 68 -1.54 7.62 -5.23
CA LEU A 68 -2.25 6.36 -5.43
C LEU A 68 -1.52 5.50 -6.46
N VAL A 69 -1.16 4.28 -6.08
CA VAL A 69 -0.47 3.33 -6.96
C VAL A 69 -1.47 2.34 -7.56
N THR A 70 -1.62 2.34 -8.88
CA THR A 70 -2.42 1.32 -9.59
C THR A 70 -1.84 -0.07 -9.37
N ILE A 71 -2.65 -1.11 -9.45
CA ILE A 71 -2.21 -2.49 -9.25
C ILE A 71 -1.94 -3.22 -10.56
N ARG A 72 -1.02 -4.18 -10.51
CA ARG A 72 -0.78 -5.18 -11.56
C ARG A 72 -0.79 -6.57 -10.92
N VAL A 73 -1.94 -7.23 -10.98
CA VAL A 73 -2.20 -8.55 -10.42
C VAL A 73 -3.00 -9.32 -11.47
N PRO A 74 -2.36 -10.10 -12.35
CA PRO A 74 -3.07 -10.83 -13.38
C PRO A 74 -4.01 -11.87 -12.76
N TYR A 75 -5.05 -12.25 -13.51
CA TYR A 75 -5.98 -13.34 -13.21
C TYR A 75 -7.00 -13.07 -12.08
N VAL A 76 -7.10 -11.84 -11.57
CA VAL A 76 -8.10 -11.46 -10.56
C VAL A 76 -9.13 -10.49 -11.14
N SER A 77 -10.39 -10.64 -10.76
CA SER A 77 -11.48 -9.83 -11.29
C SER A 77 -11.53 -8.40 -10.74
N TRP A 78 -10.68 -8.08 -9.77
CA TRP A 78 -10.65 -6.77 -9.11
C TRP A 78 -9.53 -5.84 -9.61
N GLU A 79 -8.65 -6.30 -10.51
CA GLU A 79 -7.58 -5.47 -11.06
C GLU A 79 -8.15 -4.25 -11.80
N GLU A 80 -8.99 -4.50 -12.81
CA GLU A 80 -9.63 -3.47 -13.63
C GLU A 80 -10.47 -2.49 -12.80
N PRO A 81 -11.45 -2.91 -11.98
CA PRO A 81 -12.26 -1.94 -11.21
C PRO A 81 -11.44 -1.15 -10.18
N ASN A 82 -10.40 -1.74 -9.56
CA ASN A 82 -9.53 -0.98 -8.66
C ASN A 82 -8.74 0.08 -9.42
N ASN A 83 -8.19 -0.25 -10.59
CA ASN A 83 -7.44 0.69 -11.40
C ASN A 83 -8.34 1.81 -11.96
N GLU A 84 -9.55 1.48 -12.43
CA GLU A 84 -10.55 2.47 -12.83
C GLU A 84 -10.90 3.44 -11.69
N GLU A 85 -11.12 2.92 -10.48
CA GLU A 85 -11.38 3.72 -9.30
C GLU A 85 -10.19 4.66 -9.01
N ILE A 86 -8.96 4.14 -9.00
CA ILE A 86 -7.75 4.94 -8.77
C ILE A 86 -7.61 6.04 -9.83
N TYR A 87 -7.73 5.72 -11.11
CA TYR A 87 -7.61 6.71 -12.20
C TYR A 87 -8.67 7.81 -12.08
N ALA A 88 -9.93 7.43 -11.81
CA ALA A 88 -11.02 8.38 -11.63
C ALA A 88 -10.77 9.27 -10.41
N PHE A 89 -10.31 8.69 -9.31
CA PHE A 89 -10.06 9.40 -8.06
C PHE A 89 -8.93 10.43 -8.18
N THR A 90 -7.80 10.06 -8.79
CA THR A 90 -6.66 10.97 -9.04
C THR A 90 -7.03 12.10 -10.00
N LYS A 91 -7.87 11.82 -11.00
CA LYS A 91 -8.28 12.84 -11.98
C LYS A 91 -9.24 13.87 -11.40
N ALA A 92 -10.05 13.47 -10.42
CA ALA A 92 -11.13 14.29 -9.88
C ALA A 92 -10.71 15.19 -8.70
N ARG A 93 -9.50 15.03 -8.14
CA ARG A 93 -9.10 15.67 -6.88
C ARG A 93 -7.71 16.28 -6.95
N GLU A 94 -7.57 17.48 -6.39
CA GLU A 94 -6.27 18.11 -6.16
C GLU A 94 -5.50 17.36 -5.06
N ASN A 95 -4.19 17.63 -4.94
CA ASN A 95 -3.28 16.99 -3.99
C ASN A 95 -3.37 15.46 -3.97
N THR A 96 -3.76 14.88 -5.11
CA THR A 96 -3.94 13.45 -5.31
C THR A 96 -3.29 13.08 -6.63
N TYR A 97 -2.25 12.27 -6.56
CA TYR A 97 -1.30 12.04 -7.64
C TYR A 97 -1.27 10.57 -8.01
N LEU A 98 -1.10 10.28 -9.30
CA LEU A 98 -1.09 8.93 -9.82
C LEU A 98 0.34 8.39 -9.89
N VAL A 99 0.52 7.16 -9.41
CA VAL A 99 1.69 6.32 -9.74
C VAL A 99 1.16 5.14 -10.56
N ASP A 100 1.29 5.22 -11.88
CA ASP A 100 0.70 4.27 -12.82
C ASP A 100 1.57 3.01 -12.97
N TRP A 101 1.74 2.26 -11.88
CA TRP A 101 2.49 1.00 -11.87
C TRP A 101 1.98 -0.01 -12.90
N TYR A 102 0.67 -0.04 -13.16
CA TYR A 102 0.10 -0.93 -14.19
C TYR A 102 0.74 -0.65 -15.56
N LYS A 103 0.86 0.63 -15.91
CA LYS A 103 1.52 1.06 -17.15
C LYS A 103 3.04 0.95 -17.11
N ILE A 104 3.67 1.32 -15.99
CA ILE A 104 5.13 1.20 -15.80
C ILE A 104 5.60 -0.26 -15.98
N SER A 105 4.78 -1.22 -15.56
CA SER A 105 5.09 -2.64 -15.64
C SER A 105 4.62 -3.32 -16.94
N GLU A 106 3.95 -2.59 -17.83
CA GLU A 106 3.45 -3.14 -19.08
C GLU A 106 4.60 -3.58 -19.99
N GLY A 107 4.56 -4.82 -20.48
CA GLY A 107 5.64 -5.39 -21.31
C GLY A 107 6.88 -5.85 -20.53
N HIS A 108 6.94 -5.61 -19.22
CA HIS A 108 8.09 -5.94 -18.37
C HIS A 108 7.86 -7.23 -17.57
N GLY A 109 7.82 -8.36 -18.28
CA GLY A 109 7.66 -9.68 -17.66
C GLY A 109 8.78 -10.01 -16.66
N GLU A 110 9.98 -9.47 -16.87
CA GLU A 110 11.14 -9.62 -15.98
C GLU A 110 10.98 -8.94 -14.62
N TYR A 111 9.99 -8.06 -14.46
CA TYR A 111 9.69 -7.44 -13.16
C TYR A 111 8.97 -8.39 -12.21
N PHE A 112 8.43 -9.50 -12.72
CA PHE A 112 7.59 -10.41 -11.95
C PHE A 112 8.24 -11.79 -11.81
N ALA A 113 8.02 -12.40 -10.64
CA ALA A 113 8.30 -13.80 -10.41
C ALA A 113 7.38 -14.68 -11.26
N GLY A 114 7.58 -16.01 -11.19
CA GLY A 114 6.82 -16.96 -12.01
C GLY A 114 5.30 -16.95 -11.81
N ASP A 115 4.80 -16.34 -10.74
CA ASP A 115 3.36 -16.17 -10.50
C ASP A 115 2.77 -14.91 -11.15
N GLY A 116 3.59 -14.03 -11.72
CA GLY A 116 3.16 -12.78 -12.34
C GLY A 116 2.69 -11.70 -11.37
N ILE A 117 2.89 -11.88 -10.05
CA ILE A 117 2.41 -10.96 -9.00
C ILE A 117 3.57 -10.46 -8.14
N HIS A 118 4.41 -11.36 -7.64
CA HIS A 118 5.53 -10.97 -6.78
C HIS A 118 6.64 -10.33 -7.60
N LEU A 119 7.24 -9.25 -7.09
CA LEU A 119 8.31 -8.57 -7.82
C LEU A 119 9.64 -9.30 -7.69
N THR A 120 10.40 -9.31 -8.79
CA THR A 120 11.83 -9.58 -8.77
C THR A 120 12.59 -8.43 -8.12
N TYR A 121 13.92 -8.55 -8.01
CA TYR A 121 14.73 -7.43 -7.54
C TYR A 121 14.64 -6.23 -8.50
N GLU A 122 14.70 -6.49 -9.80
CA GLU A 122 14.55 -5.52 -10.88
C GLU A 122 13.16 -4.87 -10.85
N GLY A 123 12.11 -5.67 -10.63
CA GLY A 123 10.75 -5.17 -10.45
C GLY A 123 10.61 -4.27 -9.22
N CYS A 124 11.22 -4.65 -8.08
CA CYS A 124 11.26 -3.81 -6.88
C CYS A 124 11.93 -2.46 -7.16
N GLN A 125 13.04 -2.45 -7.91
CA GLN A 125 13.74 -1.22 -8.27
C GLN A 125 12.87 -0.33 -9.16
N ALA A 126 12.24 -0.89 -10.19
CA ALA A 126 11.34 -0.15 -11.08
C ALA A 126 10.14 0.44 -10.30
N TYR A 127 9.53 -0.36 -9.43
CA TYR A 127 8.40 0.06 -8.59
C TYR A 127 8.76 1.25 -7.69
N VAL A 128 9.87 1.15 -6.96
CA VAL A 128 10.35 2.23 -6.08
C VAL A 128 10.75 3.47 -6.87
N ASN A 129 11.35 3.32 -8.05
CA ASN A 129 11.73 4.45 -8.89
C ASN A 129 10.49 5.20 -9.42
N GLY A 130 9.45 4.49 -9.86
CA GLY A 130 8.19 5.11 -10.30
C GLY A 130 7.54 5.95 -9.19
N ILE A 131 7.52 5.43 -7.96
CA ILE A 131 7.03 6.18 -6.78
C ILE A 131 7.89 7.42 -6.52
N LYS A 132 9.22 7.27 -6.53
CA LYS A 132 10.16 8.37 -6.30
C LYS A 132 10.02 9.47 -7.35
N GLU A 133 9.86 9.11 -8.61
CA GLU A 133 9.70 10.07 -9.71
C GLU A 133 8.42 10.89 -9.53
N ALA A 134 7.29 10.23 -9.26
CA ALA A 134 6.01 10.89 -9.01
C ALA A 134 6.08 11.81 -7.79
N ALA A 135 6.63 11.33 -6.67
CA ALA A 135 6.78 12.13 -5.46
C ALA A 135 7.69 13.34 -5.70
N ALA A 136 8.84 13.14 -6.35
CA ALA A 136 9.78 14.21 -6.60
C ALA A 136 9.25 15.24 -7.60
N GLU A 137 8.41 14.87 -8.56
CA GLU A 137 7.73 15.83 -9.44
C GLU A 137 6.85 16.80 -8.66
N VAL A 138 6.09 16.27 -7.69
CA VAL A 138 5.22 17.10 -6.84
C VAL A 138 6.05 18.01 -5.94
N TYR A 139 7.02 17.46 -5.19
CA TYR A 139 7.78 18.24 -4.20
C TYR A 139 8.85 19.16 -4.81
N ARG A 140 9.26 18.99 -6.06
CA ARG A 140 10.13 19.97 -6.75
C ARG A 140 9.39 21.23 -7.20
N ASN A 141 8.07 21.14 -7.37
CA ASN A 141 7.23 22.20 -7.93
C ASN A 141 6.41 22.94 -6.85
N GLN A 142 6.61 22.61 -5.57
CA GLN A 142 6.08 23.32 -4.40
C GLN A 142 7.11 24.33 -3.88
#